data_AF-A0A2V8TXI5-F1
#
_entry.id   AF-A0A2V8TXI5-F1
#
_cell.length_a   1.000
_cell.length_b   1.000
_cell.length_c   1.000
_cell.angle_alpha   90.00
_cell.angle_beta   90.00
_cell.angle_gamma   90.00
#
_symmetry.space_group_name_H-M   'P 1'
#
loop_
_entity.id
_entity.type
_entity.pdbx_description
1 polymer ?
#
loop_
_entity_poly.entity_id
_entity_poly.type
_entity_poly.pdbx_seq_one_letter_code
_entity_poly.pdbx_strand_id
1 'polypeptide(L)' 'MTAEFIKDGKTRDKNYEAAARVNQYCLSHGLYYIHDSISWFVRIQPPLNIERALFEQGMDILEDAIASLSA' A
#
# COMPACT_ATOMS: atom_id res chain seq x y z
N MET A 1 6.59 6.78 4.28
CA MET A 1 6.69 6.56 2.82
C MET A 1 5.32 6.71 2.18
N THR A 2 5.22 7.26 0.97
CA THR A 2 3.96 7.33 0.22
C THR A 2 4.18 6.75 -1.18
N ALA A 3 3.27 5.89 -1.63
CA ALA A 3 3.26 5.33 -2.99
C ALA A 3 1.88 5.57 -3.62
N GLU A 4 1.84 6.19 -4.80
CA GLU A 4 0.60 6.50 -5.52
C GLU A 4 0.31 5.43 -6.59
N PHE A 5 -0.95 5.01 -6.68
CA PHE A 5 -1.44 4.14 -7.74
C PHE A 5 -2.07 4.97 -8.85
N ILE A 6 -1.53 4.84 -10.05
CA ILE A 6 -2.03 5.48 -11.27
C ILE A 6 -2.37 4.43 -12.31
N LYS A 7 -3.32 4.74 -13.20
CA LYS A 7 -3.76 3.85 -14.28
C LYS A 7 -2.80 3.85 -15.46
N ASP A 8 -2.22 5.02 -15.76
CA ASP A 8 -1.32 5.24 -16.87
C ASP A 8 -0.22 6.24 -16.48
N GLY A 9 1.01 6.00 -16.95
CA GLY A 9 2.17 6.81 -16.62
C GLY A 9 2.18 8.20 -17.27
N LYS A 10 1.43 8.42 -18.35
CA LYS A 10 1.33 9.72 -19.04
C LYS A 10 0.20 10.55 -18.49
N THR A 11 -1.01 10.00 -18.35
CA THR A 11 -2.17 10.75 -17.84
C THR A 11 -2.12 10.95 -16.33
N ARG A 12 -1.46 10.01 -15.61
CA ARG A 12 -1.41 9.96 -14.14
C ARG A 12 -2.81 9.90 -13.51
N ASP A 13 -3.78 9.32 -14.22
CA ASP A 13 -5.12 9.14 -13.68
C ASP A 13 -5.10 8.26 -12.43
N LYS A 14 -5.77 8.71 -11.38
CA LYS A 14 -5.79 8.05 -10.08
C LYS A 14 -6.43 6.66 -10.17
N ASN A 15 -5.81 5.69 -9.52
CA ASN A 15 -6.30 4.32 -9.46
C ASN A 15 -6.75 3.94 -8.03
N TYR A 16 -7.95 4.40 -7.67
CA TYR A 16 -8.56 4.11 -6.36
C TYR A 16 -8.83 2.62 -6.15
N GLU A 17 -9.20 1.90 -7.21
CA GLU A 17 -9.50 0.46 -7.12
C GLU A 17 -8.25 -0.35 -6.77
N ALA A 18 -7.12 -0.06 -7.42
CA ALA A 18 -5.85 -0.69 -7.08
C ALA A 18 -5.45 -0.42 -5.62
N ALA A 19 -5.56 0.84 -5.18
CA ALA A 19 -5.24 1.22 -3.81
C ALA A 19 -6.12 0.48 -2.78
N ALA A 20 -7.42 0.32 -3.06
CA ALA A 20 -8.35 -0.40 -2.20
C ALA A 20 -8.04 -1.90 -2.13
N ARG A 21 -7.71 -2.54 -3.26
CA ARG A 21 -7.30 -3.95 -3.31
C ARG A 21 -6.00 -4.19 -2.54
N VAL A 22 -5.00 -3.31 -2.71
CA VAL A 22 -3.76 -3.36 -1.93
C VAL A 22 -4.04 -3.20 -0.44
N ASN A 23 -4.91 -2.26 -0.05
CA ASN A 23 -5.28 -2.09 1.35
C ASN A 23 -5.94 -3.34 1.93
N GLN A 24 -6.87 -3.95 1.19
CA GLN A 24 -7.55 -5.16 1.62
C GLN A 24 -6.56 -6.32 1.83
N TYR A 25 -5.60 -6.49 0.92
CA TYR A 25 -4.54 -7.48 1.07
C TYR A 25 -3.67 -7.18 2.29
N CYS A 26 -3.17 -5.95 2.42
CA CYS A 26 -2.32 -5.56 3.55
C CYS A 26 -3.02 -5.83 4.89
N LEU A 27 -4.29 -5.44 5.00
CA LEU A 27 -5.09 -5.61 6.20
C LEU A 27 -5.27 -7.09 6.56
N SER A 28 -5.54 -7.96 5.59
CA SER A 28 -5.72 -9.40 5.84
C SER A 28 -4.40 -10.13 6.18
N HIS A 29 -3.25 -9.53 5.88
CA HIS A 29 -1.92 -10.09 6.15
C HIS A 29 -1.20 -9.40 7.33
N GLY A 30 -1.89 -8.52 8.07
CA GLY A 30 -1.38 -7.93 9.31
C GLY A 30 -0.66 -6.59 9.15
N LEU A 31 -0.69 -5.97 7.97
CA LEU A 31 -0.21 -4.61 7.74
C LEU A 31 -1.37 -3.61 7.79
N TYR A 32 -1.40 -2.78 8.83
CA TYR A 32 -2.39 -1.72 8.99
C TYR A 32 -1.84 -0.36 8.57
N TYR A 33 -2.60 0.37 7.76
CA TYR A 33 -2.42 1.79 7.51
C TYR A 33 -3.78 2.44 7.21
N ILE A 34 -3.84 3.77 7.35
CA ILE A 34 -5.07 4.52 7.11
C ILE A 34 -5.39 4.51 5.61
N HIS A 35 -6.60 4.08 5.29
CA HIS A 35 -7.14 4.07 3.93
C HIS A 35 -8.62 4.45 3.96
N ASP A 36 -9.05 5.25 2.99
CA ASP A 36 -10.44 5.63 2.78
C ASP A 36 -10.82 5.52 1.29
N SER A 37 -12.11 5.72 0.97
CA SER A 37 -12.61 5.60 -0.40
C SER A 37 -12.07 6.65 -1.37
N ILE A 38 -11.40 7.70 -0.88
CA ILE A 38 -10.78 8.75 -1.70
C ILE A 38 -9.26 8.58 -1.82
N SER A 39 -8.71 7.51 -1.27
CA SER A 39 -7.27 7.23 -1.27
C SER A 39 -6.89 6.49 -2.55
N TRP A 40 -6.02 7.09 -3.37
CA TRP A 40 -5.35 6.44 -4.51
C TRP A 40 -3.89 6.09 -4.20
N PHE A 41 -3.52 6.07 -2.92
CA PHE A 41 -2.15 5.90 -2.46
C PHE A 41 -2.09 5.03 -1.20
N VAL A 42 -0.92 4.47 -0.95
CA VAL A 42 -0.52 3.90 0.34
C VAL A 42 0.33 4.93 1.07
N ARG A 43 0.08 5.10 2.37
CA ARG A 43 0.88 5.96 3.24
C ARG A 43 1.30 5.18 4.49
N ILE A 44 2.58 4.82 4.56
CA ILE A 44 3.16 4.10 5.70
C ILE A 44 3.81 5.11 6.64
N GLN A 45 3.25 5.22 7.85
CA GLN A 45 3.72 6.05 8.96
C GLN A 45 3.79 5.20 10.23
N PRO A 46 4.83 4.35 10.37
CA PRO A 46 4.98 3.54 11.55
C PRO A 46 5.39 4.41 12.76
N PRO A 47 5.27 3.87 13.99
CA PRO A 47 5.91 4.46 15.16
C PRO A 47 7.41 4.71 14.92
N LEU A 48 7.94 5.83 15.44
CA LEU A 48 9.34 6.20 15.23
C LEU A 48 10.33 5.21 15.87
N ASN A 49 9.87 4.41 16.83
CA ASN A 49 10.63 3.39 17.54
C ASN A 49 10.33 1.96 17.03
N ILE A 50 9.72 1.79 15.87
CA ILE A 50 9.47 0.47 15.29
C ILE A 50 10.78 -0.30 15.12
N GLU A 51 10.78 -1.59 15.45
CA GLU A 51 11.93 -2.43 15.17
C GLU A 51 12.14 -2.61 13.67
N ARG A 52 13.41 -2.64 13.24
CA ARG A 52 13.76 -2.81 11.83
C ARG A 52 13.11 -4.05 11.21
N ALA A 53 13.18 -5.18 11.89
CA ALA A 53 12.60 -6.44 11.40
C ALA A 53 11.09 -6.34 11.19
N LEU A 54 10.37 -5.64 12.09
CA LEU A 54 8.93 -5.45 11.95
C LEU A 54 8.59 -4.47 10.82
N PHE A 55 9.41 -3.44 10.62
CA PHE A 55 9.27 -2.54 9.48
C PHE A 55 9.48 -3.28 8.15
N GLU A 56 10.53 -4.09 8.06
CA GLU A 56 10.85 -4.91 6.87
C GLU A 56 9.73 -5.91 6.57
N GLN A 57 9.23 -6.64 7.58
CA GLN A 57 8.06 -7.51 7.42
C GLN A 57 6.84 -6.75 6.86
N GLY A 58 6.59 -5.53 7.32
CA GLY A 58 5.52 -4.70 6.79
C GLY A 58 5.75 -4.27 5.33
N MET A 59 7.00 -4.07 4.91
CA MET A 59 7.34 -3.75 3.52
C MET A 59 7.19 -4.97 2.62
N ASP A 60 7.56 -6.16 3.08
CA ASP A 60 7.38 -7.41 2.34
C ASP A 60 5.89 -7.65 2.03
N ILE A 61 5.01 -7.47 3.02
CA ILE A 61 3.55 -7.56 2.83
C ILE A 61 3.05 -6.56 1.77
N LEU A 62 3.57 -5.33 1.79
CA LEU A 62 3.17 -4.30 0.83
C LEU A 62 3.66 -4.63 -0.59
N GLU A 63 4.88 -5.16 -0.72
CA GLU A 63 5.43 -5.60 -2.00
C GLU A 63 4.60 -6.75 -2.59
N ASP A 64 4.28 -7.77 -1.79
CA ASP A 64 3.41 -8.88 -2.18
C ASP A 64 2.02 -8.40 -2.61
N ALA A 65 1.44 -7.43 -1.87
CA ALA A 65 0.15 -6.84 -2.22
C ALA A 65 0.19 -6.16 -3.59
N ILE A 66 1.25 -5.42 -3.89
CA ILE A 66 1.42 -4.73 -5.18
C ILE A 66 1.67 -5.73 -6.30
N ALA A 67 2.52 -6.74 -6.08
CA ALA A 67 2.79 -7.81 -7.04
C ALA A 67 1.51 -8.59 -7.41
N SER A 68 0.61 -8.80 -6.44
CA SER A 68 -0.67 -9.49 -6.65
C SER A 68 -1.61 -8.78 -7.64
N LEU A 69 -1.42 -7.49 -7.90
CA LEU A 69 -2.20 -6.73 -8.89
C LEU A 69 -1.72 -6.94 -10.34
N SER A 70 -0.50 -7.46 -10.53
CA SER A 70 0.11 -7.65 -11.86
C SER A 70 -0.02 -9.07 -12.40
N ALA A 71 -0.61 -9.98 -11.61
CA ALA A 71 -0.85 -11.37 -11.94
C ALA A 71 -2.21 -11.61 -12.63
#